data_AF-A0A954H3S3-F1
#
_entry.id   AF-A0A954H3S3-F1
#
_cell.length_a   1.000
_cell.length_b   1.000
_cell.length_c   1.000
_cell.angle_alpha   90.00
_cell.angle_beta   90.00
_cell.angle_gamma   90.00
#
_symmetry.space_group_name_H-M   'P 1'
#
loop_
_entity.id
_entity.type
_entity.pdbx_description
1 polymer ?
#
loop_
_entity_poly.entity_id
_entity_poly.type
_entity_poly.pdbx_seq_one_letter_code
_entity_poly.pdbx_strand_id
1 'polypeptide(L)'
;MSSMVMFGAPPSEDFLVPPRGELLGYNKKVAGWFDDVTSHQLTNISVLLTNFAASVDRIERALYWANTGIEDVRKKGLLSIVSMLSEAIVPPLIDERRLDEAFDYADESSSMYVAGHLAYTSGQGFVKAQNTDASEILGEKPNNHWNNAEERLVYIYFIPTIFSIFSDDHGDVDHLRTLREQCNGRIESASNPQLFESMSTALIRFLEKENAIELHKLGNVSQSSGEHLLYYLLSSFAADARMEMTAATHAIVMHGLSCQTSLASVLWSHLTTSLINYWERRFADAKFKFRNPKAIEDQLEQLRELPLRNRVQSLLRLMLNGLAVRLPKTIPAVEEWVNDCR
;
A
#
# COMPACT_ATOMS: atom_id res chain seq x y z
N MET A 1 18.61 24.42 20.16
CA MET A 1 17.20 24.57 20.56
C MET A 1 16.36 23.87 19.51
N SER A 2 15.77 22.73 19.87
CA SER A 2 15.01 21.87 18.97
C SER A 2 13.60 22.39 18.79
N SER A 3 13.18 22.52 17.53
CA SER A 3 11.80 22.82 17.14
C SER A 3 10.89 21.61 17.43
N MET A 4 9.78 21.85 18.13
CA MET A 4 8.75 20.86 18.45
C MET A 4 8.04 20.27 17.21
N VAL A 5 8.30 20.77 16.01
CA VAL A 5 7.60 20.36 14.79
C VAL A 5 8.11 19.02 14.23
N MET A 6 9.27 18.50 14.68
CA MET A 6 9.90 17.33 14.03
C MET A 6 10.02 16.04 14.86
N PHE A 7 9.74 16.03 16.17
CA PHE A 7 9.88 14.80 16.97
C PHE A 7 8.69 14.63 17.91
N GLY A 8 7.74 13.77 17.49
CA GLY A 8 6.52 13.45 18.23
C GLY A 8 6.76 12.58 19.47
N ALA A 9 7.40 13.12 20.48
CA ALA A 9 7.29 12.60 21.85
C ALA A 9 6.39 13.54 22.66
N PRO A 10 5.40 13.04 23.41
CA PRO A 10 4.63 13.87 24.33
C PRO A 10 5.55 14.35 25.45
N PRO A 11 5.51 15.65 25.84
CA PRO A 11 6.27 16.10 26.99
C PRO A 11 5.73 15.47 28.27
N SER A 12 6.62 15.15 29.22
CA SER A 12 6.28 14.83 30.60
C SER A 12 5.42 15.94 31.21
N GLU A 13 4.52 15.57 32.13
CA GLU A 13 3.34 16.30 32.64
C GLU A 13 3.49 17.75 33.18
N ASP A 14 4.60 18.44 32.96
CA ASP A 14 4.71 19.88 33.24
C ASP A 14 4.77 20.68 31.93
N PHE A 15 3.60 20.80 31.28
CA PHE A 15 3.44 21.72 30.15
C PHE A 15 3.44 23.16 30.68
N LEU A 16 4.62 23.78 30.76
CA LEU A 16 4.74 25.21 30.98
C LEU A 16 4.19 25.94 29.76
N VAL A 17 3.10 26.69 29.96
CA VAL A 17 2.53 27.58 28.96
C VAL A 17 3.64 28.52 28.47
N PRO A 18 3.98 28.52 27.17
CA PRO A 18 5.08 29.34 26.68
C PRO A 18 4.76 30.83 26.87
N PRO A 19 5.71 31.65 27.34
CA PRO A 19 5.51 33.08 27.53
C PRO A 19 5.17 33.77 26.20
N ARG A 20 4.29 34.77 26.29
CA ARG A 20 3.82 35.57 25.14
C ARG A 20 5.02 36.14 24.37
N GLY A 21 5.24 35.64 23.15
CA GLY A 21 6.27 36.13 22.22
C GLY A 21 7.32 35.11 21.78
N GLU A 22 7.46 33.96 22.45
CA GLU A 22 8.47 32.94 22.08
C GLU A 22 8.12 32.14 20.81
N LEU A 23 6.89 32.24 20.30
CA LEU A 23 6.46 31.64 19.03
C LEU A 23 6.73 32.52 17.80
N LEU A 24 7.45 33.65 17.93
CA LEU A 24 7.55 34.64 16.86
C LEU A 24 9.00 34.94 16.45
N GLY A 25 9.63 33.96 15.80
CA GLY A 25 10.36 34.28 14.57
C GLY A 25 9.32 34.51 13.48
N TYR A 26 8.82 35.74 13.31
CA TYR A 26 7.81 36.08 12.29
C TYR A 26 8.43 35.97 10.89
N ASN A 27 8.47 34.75 10.36
CA ASN A 27 8.79 34.53 8.96
C ASN A 27 7.55 34.93 8.15
N LYS A 28 7.53 36.19 7.68
CA LYS A 28 6.45 36.73 6.83
C LYS A 28 6.07 35.81 5.66
N LYS A 29 7.00 35.01 5.12
CA LYS A 29 6.70 34.05 4.05
C LYS A 29 5.92 32.82 4.54
N VAL A 30 6.13 32.38 5.79
CA VAL A 30 5.42 31.24 6.39
C VAL A 30 4.11 31.69 7.03
N ALA A 31 4.05 32.88 7.62
CA ALA A 31 2.80 33.46 8.12
C ALA A 31 1.83 33.79 6.96
N GLY A 32 2.34 34.36 5.87
CA GLY A 32 1.55 34.57 4.64
C GLY A 32 1.09 33.27 3.99
N TRP A 33 1.78 32.15 4.23
CA TRP A 33 1.26 30.82 3.89
C TRP A 33 -0.02 30.57 4.67
N PHE A 34 -0.02 30.63 6.01
CA PHE A 34 -1.22 30.36 6.84
C PHE A 34 -2.42 31.30 6.57
N ASP A 35 -2.19 32.56 6.20
CA ASP A 35 -3.27 33.54 5.92
C ASP A 35 -3.93 33.34 4.54
N ASP A 36 -3.24 32.82 3.53
CA ASP A 36 -3.82 32.38 2.23
C ASP A 36 -4.39 30.92 2.29
N VAL A 37 -4.20 30.23 3.42
CA VAL A 37 -4.32 28.76 3.61
C VAL A 37 -5.64 28.26 4.20
N THR A 38 -6.62 29.12 4.48
CA THR A 38 -7.99 28.62 4.80
C THR A 38 -8.50 27.67 3.70
N SER A 39 -8.13 27.92 2.43
CA SER A 39 -8.43 27.07 1.28
C SER A 39 -7.68 25.72 1.28
N HIS A 40 -6.41 25.69 1.71
CA HIS A 40 -5.57 24.48 1.69
C HIS A 40 -5.86 23.57 2.89
N GLN A 41 -6.13 24.14 4.07
CA GLN A 41 -6.56 23.37 5.24
C GLN A 41 -7.90 22.68 5.01
N LEU A 42 -8.87 23.36 4.40
CA LEU A 42 -10.14 22.75 3.99
C LEU A 42 -9.94 21.62 2.97
N THR A 43 -8.92 21.72 2.12
CA THR A 43 -8.67 20.72 1.07
C THR A 43 -8.00 19.45 1.63
N ASN A 44 -7.27 19.57 2.75
CA ASN A 44 -6.78 18.41 3.51
C ASN A 44 -7.86 17.71 4.32
N ILE A 45 -9.03 18.34 4.55
CA ILE A 45 -10.11 17.74 5.35
C ILE A 45 -10.57 16.43 4.72
N SER A 46 -10.73 16.35 3.40
CA SER A 46 -11.14 15.11 2.74
C SER A 46 -10.14 13.98 3.02
N VAL A 47 -8.84 14.22 2.92
CA VAL A 47 -7.80 13.22 3.26
C VAL A 47 -7.86 12.81 4.71
N LEU A 48 -7.96 13.79 5.63
CA LEU A 48 -8.03 13.51 7.07
C LEU A 48 -9.26 12.68 7.41
N LEU A 49 -10.41 13.02 6.83
CA LEU A 49 -11.66 12.29 7.04
C LEU A 49 -11.62 10.89 6.39
N THR A 50 -11.00 10.75 5.23
CA THR A 50 -10.75 9.46 4.57
C THR A 50 -9.88 8.57 5.45
N ASN A 51 -8.71 9.04 5.87
CA ASN A 51 -7.77 8.27 6.70
C ASN A 51 -8.34 7.98 8.10
N PHE A 52 -9.05 8.94 8.70
CA PHE A 52 -9.73 8.72 9.98
C PHE A 52 -10.77 7.61 9.84
N ALA A 53 -11.66 7.71 8.85
CA ALA A 53 -12.68 6.69 8.58
C ALA A 53 -12.05 5.31 8.33
N ALA A 54 -10.97 5.25 7.54
CA ALA A 54 -10.22 4.02 7.30
C ALA A 54 -9.64 3.42 8.59
N SER A 55 -9.02 4.26 9.42
CA SER A 55 -8.39 3.85 10.68
C SER A 55 -9.38 3.31 11.72
N VAL A 56 -10.65 3.71 11.63
CA VAL A 56 -11.75 3.18 12.48
C VAL A 56 -12.63 2.17 11.74
N ASP A 57 -12.13 1.59 10.65
CA ASP A 57 -12.78 0.53 9.88
C ASP A 57 -14.15 0.91 9.30
N ARG A 58 -14.29 2.16 8.83
CA ARG A 58 -15.49 2.72 8.17
C ARG A 58 -15.19 2.99 6.70
N ILE A 59 -14.90 1.93 5.93
CA ILE A 59 -14.44 2.02 4.54
C ILE A 59 -15.41 2.77 3.62
N GLU A 60 -16.72 2.50 3.71
CA GLU A 60 -17.75 3.25 2.96
C GLU A 60 -17.67 4.77 3.18
N ARG A 61 -17.38 5.17 4.43
CA ARG A 61 -17.25 6.58 4.77
C ARG A 61 -15.93 7.16 4.26
N ALA A 62 -14.86 6.38 4.28
CA ALA A 62 -13.58 6.77 3.69
C ALA A 62 -13.73 7.04 2.18
N LEU A 63 -14.42 6.15 1.47
CA LEU A 63 -14.75 6.32 0.05
C LEU A 63 -15.60 7.55 -0.23
N TYR A 64 -16.64 7.77 0.57
CA TYR A 64 -17.49 8.95 0.44
C TYR A 64 -16.64 10.22 0.47
N TRP A 65 -15.72 10.33 1.44
CA TRP A 65 -14.86 11.50 1.57
C TRP A 65 -13.82 11.60 0.45
N ALA A 66 -13.27 10.47 0.00
CA ALA A 66 -12.34 10.44 -1.12
C ALA A 66 -13.00 10.93 -2.41
N ASN A 67 -14.15 10.36 -2.78
CA ASN A 67 -14.92 10.76 -3.96
C ASN A 67 -15.41 12.21 -3.87
N THR A 68 -15.82 12.66 -2.69
CA THR A 68 -16.26 14.06 -2.50
C THR A 68 -15.10 15.04 -2.67
N GLY A 69 -13.89 14.66 -2.24
CA GLY A 69 -12.72 15.53 -2.27
C GLY A 69 -11.94 15.54 -3.58
N ILE A 70 -11.96 14.44 -4.35
CA ILE A 70 -11.02 14.22 -5.45
C ILE A 70 -11.15 15.25 -6.58
N GLU A 71 -12.37 15.63 -6.94
CA GLU A 71 -12.61 16.62 -7.99
C GLU A 71 -12.15 18.02 -7.59
N ASP A 72 -12.35 18.38 -6.32
CA ASP A 72 -11.92 19.68 -5.80
C ASP A 72 -10.40 19.78 -5.72
N VAL A 73 -9.71 18.69 -5.36
CA VAL A 73 -8.24 18.67 -5.29
C VAL A 73 -7.61 18.63 -6.69
N ARG A 74 -8.24 17.95 -7.65
CA ARG A 74 -7.85 17.95 -9.08
C ARG A 74 -7.92 19.37 -9.64
N LYS A 75 -9.04 20.07 -9.43
CA LYS A 75 -9.20 21.48 -9.85
C LYS A 75 -8.19 22.43 -9.22
N LYS A 76 -7.67 22.09 -8.03
CA LYS A 76 -6.67 22.89 -7.31
C LYS A 76 -5.23 22.47 -7.60
N GLY A 77 -5.01 21.40 -8.38
CA GLY A 77 -3.67 20.90 -8.71
C GLY A 77 -2.88 20.35 -7.51
N LEU A 78 -3.55 19.86 -6.46
CA LEU A 78 -2.87 19.38 -5.26
C LEU A 78 -2.46 17.90 -5.42
N LEU A 79 -1.41 17.66 -6.20
CA LEU A 79 -0.99 16.32 -6.67
C LEU A 79 -0.84 15.30 -5.54
N SER A 80 -0.19 15.66 -4.43
CA SER A 80 -0.02 14.74 -3.29
C SER A 80 -1.36 14.34 -2.65
N ILE A 81 -2.34 15.25 -2.66
CA ILE A 81 -3.68 14.97 -2.16
C ILE A 81 -4.47 14.12 -3.16
N VAL A 82 -4.38 14.43 -4.47
CA VAL A 82 -4.96 13.58 -5.53
C VAL A 82 -4.46 12.15 -5.35
N SER A 83 -3.14 11.96 -5.21
CA SER A 83 -2.55 10.65 -4.98
C SER A 83 -3.15 9.91 -3.78
N MET A 84 -3.24 10.56 -2.62
CA MET A 84 -3.81 9.94 -1.41
C MET A 84 -5.29 9.57 -1.58
N LEU A 85 -6.09 10.42 -2.22
CA LEU A 85 -7.51 10.15 -2.42
C LEU A 85 -7.74 9.08 -3.50
N SER A 86 -6.98 9.11 -4.59
CA SER A 86 -7.03 8.09 -5.64
C SER A 86 -6.60 6.73 -5.08
N GLU A 87 -5.51 6.65 -4.29
CA GLU A 87 -5.11 5.41 -3.59
C GLU A 87 -6.23 4.88 -2.68
N ALA A 88 -6.98 5.77 -2.01
CA ALA A 88 -8.08 5.37 -1.14
C ALA A 88 -9.30 4.81 -1.87
N ILE A 89 -9.48 5.15 -3.15
CA ILE A 89 -10.59 4.70 -4.00
C ILE A 89 -10.31 3.32 -4.60
N VAL A 90 -9.03 2.97 -4.84
CA VAL A 90 -8.65 1.72 -5.51
C VAL A 90 -9.21 0.45 -4.84
N PRO A 91 -9.06 0.23 -3.51
CA PRO A 91 -9.41 -1.08 -2.94
C PRO A 91 -10.90 -1.43 -3.05
N PRO A 92 -11.83 -0.50 -2.79
CA PRO A 92 -13.24 -0.82 -2.99
C PRO A 92 -13.64 -1.05 -4.45
N LEU A 93 -12.95 -0.44 -5.42
CA LEU A 93 -13.15 -0.76 -6.83
C LEU A 93 -12.64 -2.18 -7.16
N ILE A 94 -11.56 -2.62 -6.51
CA ILE A 94 -11.09 -4.02 -6.58
C ILE A 94 -12.16 -4.96 -6.00
N ASP A 95 -12.68 -4.65 -4.81
CA ASP A 95 -13.72 -5.45 -4.13
C ASP A 95 -15.01 -5.52 -4.99
N GLU A 96 -15.38 -4.42 -5.65
CA GLU A 96 -16.51 -4.32 -6.59
C GLU A 96 -16.22 -4.92 -7.98
N ARG A 97 -15.02 -5.46 -8.21
CA ARG A 97 -14.57 -6.05 -9.49
C ARG A 97 -14.57 -5.06 -10.66
N ARG A 98 -14.43 -3.76 -10.39
CA ARG A 98 -14.33 -2.68 -11.36
C ARG A 98 -12.86 -2.39 -11.67
N LEU A 99 -12.19 -3.42 -12.22
CA LEU A 99 -10.73 -3.46 -12.35
C LEU A 99 -10.14 -2.38 -13.27
N ASP A 100 -10.83 -2.00 -14.33
CA ASP A 100 -10.34 -0.94 -15.24
C ASP A 100 -10.35 0.43 -14.54
N GLU A 101 -11.43 0.73 -13.81
CA GLU A 101 -11.51 1.98 -13.03
C GLU A 101 -10.49 1.99 -11.88
N ALA A 102 -10.31 0.85 -11.21
CA ALA A 102 -9.28 0.70 -10.17
C ALA A 102 -7.87 0.94 -10.73
N PHE A 103 -7.60 0.43 -11.93
CA PHE A 103 -6.32 0.65 -12.62
C PHE A 103 -6.10 2.13 -12.94
N ASP A 104 -7.12 2.82 -13.47
CA ASP A 104 -7.02 4.25 -13.81
C ASP A 104 -6.72 5.12 -12.58
N TYR A 105 -7.41 4.89 -11.45
CA TYR A 105 -7.13 5.60 -10.21
C TYR A 105 -5.75 5.26 -9.63
N ALA A 106 -5.29 4.01 -9.75
CA ALA A 106 -3.98 3.62 -9.28
C ALA A 106 -2.84 4.22 -10.12
N ASP A 107 -3.04 4.34 -11.43
CA ASP A 107 -2.11 4.99 -12.34
C ASP A 107 -2.00 6.48 -12.04
N GLU A 108 -3.15 7.17 -11.93
CA GLU A 108 -3.19 8.58 -11.52
C GLU A 108 -2.51 8.76 -10.16
N SER A 109 -2.83 7.90 -9.18
CA SER A 109 -2.23 7.97 -7.85
C SER A 109 -0.70 7.88 -7.91
N SER A 110 -0.20 6.95 -8.73
CA SER A 110 1.22 6.67 -8.86
C SER A 110 1.98 7.83 -9.51
N SER A 111 1.46 8.38 -10.61
CA SER A 111 2.06 9.54 -11.29
C SER A 111 2.03 10.78 -10.41
N MET A 112 0.89 11.05 -9.76
CA MET A 112 0.72 12.19 -8.87
C MET A 112 1.61 12.12 -7.63
N TYR A 113 1.84 10.92 -7.09
CA TYR A 113 2.78 10.69 -5.99
C TYR A 113 4.21 11.09 -6.37
N VAL A 114 4.71 10.55 -7.49
CA VAL A 114 6.09 10.80 -7.93
C VAL A 114 6.27 12.27 -8.29
N ALA A 115 5.33 12.86 -9.04
CA ALA A 115 5.36 14.28 -9.37
C ALA A 115 5.34 15.16 -8.11
N GLY A 116 4.45 14.86 -7.15
CA GLY A 116 4.38 15.58 -5.88
C GLY A 116 5.67 15.50 -5.07
N HIS A 117 6.31 14.32 -5.03
CA HIS A 117 7.60 14.14 -4.36
C HIS A 117 8.73 14.93 -5.03
N LEU A 118 8.78 14.94 -6.36
CA LEU A 118 9.77 15.71 -7.12
C LEU A 118 9.60 17.23 -6.93
N ALA A 119 8.36 17.71 -6.96
CA ALA A 119 8.06 19.12 -6.69
C ALA A 119 8.47 19.52 -5.27
N TYR A 120 8.17 18.67 -4.28
CA TYR A 120 8.55 18.90 -2.88
C TYR A 120 10.07 18.96 -2.70
N THR A 121 10.80 17.96 -3.20
CA THR A 121 12.26 17.85 -3.08
C THR A 121 13.01 18.92 -3.87
N SER A 122 12.43 19.42 -4.95
CA SER A 122 12.96 20.54 -5.75
C SER A 122 12.73 21.92 -5.12
N GLY A 123 12.22 21.98 -3.89
CA GLY A 123 12.01 23.23 -3.14
C GLY A 123 10.84 24.08 -3.63
N GLN A 124 9.98 23.55 -4.53
CA GLN A 124 8.71 24.19 -4.90
C GLN A 124 7.68 24.11 -3.76
N GLY A 125 7.95 23.28 -2.74
CA GLY A 125 7.10 23.08 -1.57
C GLY A 125 5.73 22.51 -1.93
N PHE A 126 4.79 22.56 -0.99
CA PHE A 126 3.38 22.20 -1.23
C PHE A 126 2.60 23.27 -2.04
N VAL A 127 3.23 24.38 -2.42
CA VAL A 127 2.53 25.67 -2.68
C VAL A 127 2.55 26.08 -4.16
N LYS A 128 3.08 25.25 -5.06
CA LYS A 128 3.23 25.66 -6.47
C LYS A 128 2.89 24.62 -7.54
N ALA A 129 2.19 23.55 -7.19
CA ALA A 129 1.57 22.68 -8.19
C ALA A 129 0.15 23.13 -8.59
N GLN A 130 -0.28 24.34 -8.21
CA GLN A 130 -1.60 24.85 -8.62
C GLN A 130 -1.65 24.94 -10.14
N ASN A 131 -2.50 24.12 -10.75
CA ASN A 131 -2.64 23.90 -12.20
C ASN A 131 -1.43 23.28 -12.92
N THR A 132 -0.52 22.60 -12.21
CA THR A 132 0.57 21.86 -12.86
C THR A 132 0.11 20.44 -13.17
N ASP A 133 0.11 20.06 -14.45
CA ASP A 133 -0.08 18.68 -14.86
C ASP A 133 1.10 17.83 -14.34
N ALA A 134 0.82 16.65 -13.80
CA ALA A 134 1.87 15.72 -13.36
C ALA A 134 2.85 15.41 -14.50
N SER A 135 2.37 15.39 -15.75
CA SER A 135 3.20 15.17 -16.93
C SER A 135 4.30 16.24 -17.11
N GLU A 136 4.03 17.49 -16.76
CA GLU A 136 5.01 18.59 -16.85
C GLU A 136 6.14 18.43 -15.84
N ILE A 137 5.84 17.88 -14.65
CA ILE A 137 6.84 17.66 -13.59
C ILE A 137 7.64 16.38 -13.85
N LEU A 138 6.98 15.33 -14.33
CA LEU A 138 7.63 14.05 -14.65
C LEU A 138 8.49 14.13 -15.92
N GLY A 139 8.19 15.07 -16.81
CA GLY A 139 8.87 15.25 -18.10
C GLY A 139 8.42 14.23 -19.16
N GLU A 140 9.07 14.27 -20.32
CA GLU A 140 8.75 13.38 -21.45
C GLU A 140 9.10 11.92 -21.13
N LYS A 141 8.18 11.02 -21.50
CA LYS A 141 8.33 9.57 -21.39
C LYS A 141 9.10 9.03 -22.60
N PRO A 142 10.04 8.07 -22.46
CA PRO A 142 10.41 7.32 -21.24
C PRO A 142 11.49 8.00 -20.39
N ASN A 143 11.37 7.92 -19.05
CA ASN A 143 12.40 8.35 -18.11
C ASN A 143 12.27 7.69 -16.72
N ASN A 144 13.24 7.92 -15.84
CA ASN A 144 13.27 7.30 -14.50
C ASN A 144 12.11 7.70 -13.58
N HIS A 145 11.52 8.89 -13.74
CA HIS A 145 10.37 9.32 -12.96
C HIS A 145 9.12 8.53 -13.35
N TRP A 146 8.92 8.32 -14.66
CA TRP A 146 7.85 7.45 -15.15
C TRP A 146 8.09 5.99 -14.76
N ASN A 147 9.33 5.49 -14.79
CA ASN A 147 9.65 4.14 -14.29
C ASN A 147 9.25 3.98 -12.82
N ASN A 148 9.51 4.99 -11.98
CA ASN A 148 9.12 4.97 -10.56
C ASN A 148 7.59 5.00 -10.37
N ALA A 149 6.86 5.73 -11.22
CA ALA A 149 5.40 5.74 -11.18
C ALA A 149 4.83 4.37 -11.59
N GLU A 150 5.37 3.75 -12.65
CA GLU A 150 4.97 2.42 -13.09
C GLU A 150 5.32 1.33 -12.07
N GLU A 151 6.45 1.44 -11.38
CA GLU A 151 6.78 0.56 -10.25
C GLU A 151 5.77 0.74 -9.09
N ARG A 152 5.36 1.98 -8.82
CA ARG A 152 4.39 2.28 -7.76
C ARG A 152 3.01 1.66 -8.03
N LEU A 153 2.61 1.59 -9.30
CA LEU A 153 1.37 0.95 -9.74
C LEU A 153 1.28 -0.52 -9.30
N VAL A 154 2.41 -1.23 -9.22
CA VAL A 154 2.46 -2.62 -8.74
C VAL A 154 1.96 -2.74 -7.31
N TYR A 155 2.37 -1.82 -6.44
CA TYR A 155 2.02 -1.83 -5.01
C TYR A 155 0.60 -1.34 -4.73
N ILE A 156 0.08 -0.43 -5.56
CA ILE A 156 -1.25 0.16 -5.36
C ILE A 156 -2.35 -0.69 -6.01
N TYR A 157 -2.05 -1.38 -7.11
CA TYR A 157 -3.06 -2.09 -7.90
C TYR A 157 -2.79 -3.59 -8.02
N PHE A 158 -1.70 -4.01 -8.66
CA PHE A 158 -1.51 -5.43 -9.01
C PHE A 158 -1.46 -6.35 -7.80
N ILE A 159 -0.65 -6.01 -6.79
CA ILE A 159 -0.52 -6.82 -5.57
C ILE A 159 -1.84 -6.86 -4.77
N PRO A 160 -2.49 -5.73 -4.47
CA PRO A 160 -3.80 -5.71 -3.81
C PRO A 160 -4.87 -6.50 -4.56
N THR A 161 -4.96 -6.37 -5.88
CA THR A 161 -5.93 -7.12 -6.69
C THR A 161 -5.69 -8.62 -6.58
N ILE A 162 -4.43 -9.08 -6.66
CA ILE A 162 -4.12 -10.51 -6.49
C ILE A 162 -4.47 -10.98 -5.07
N PHE A 163 -4.15 -10.20 -4.03
CA PHE A 163 -4.56 -10.54 -2.68
C PHE A 163 -6.09 -10.68 -2.57
N SER A 164 -6.86 -9.77 -3.17
CA SER A 164 -8.32 -9.81 -3.18
C SER A 164 -8.86 -11.05 -3.92
N ILE A 165 -8.29 -11.38 -5.09
CA ILE A 165 -8.71 -12.54 -5.88
C ILE A 165 -8.58 -13.84 -5.07
N PHE A 166 -7.51 -13.96 -4.27
CA PHE A 166 -7.23 -15.17 -3.49
C PHE A 166 -7.72 -15.11 -2.04
N SER A 167 -8.13 -13.95 -1.54
CA SER A 167 -8.80 -13.80 -0.24
C SER A 167 -10.27 -14.24 -0.27
N ASP A 168 -10.84 -14.43 -1.47
CA ASP A 168 -12.14 -15.06 -1.70
C ASP A 168 -12.03 -16.57 -2.01
N ASP A 169 -13.13 -17.32 -1.85
CA ASP A 169 -13.17 -18.80 -1.90
C ASP A 169 -12.89 -19.43 -3.26
N HIS A 170 -12.92 -18.64 -4.33
CA HIS A 170 -12.94 -19.17 -5.69
C HIS A 170 -12.00 -18.45 -6.66
N GLY A 171 -10.80 -18.07 -6.20
CA GLY A 171 -9.63 -17.65 -7.01
C GLY A 171 -10.00 -17.33 -8.45
N ASP A 172 -10.50 -16.11 -8.67
CA ASP A 172 -11.17 -15.75 -9.92
C ASP A 172 -10.16 -15.64 -11.08
N VAL A 173 -10.07 -16.72 -11.84
CA VAL A 173 -9.15 -16.87 -12.97
C VAL A 173 -9.38 -15.81 -14.05
N ASP A 174 -10.63 -15.35 -14.22
CA ASP A 174 -10.95 -14.33 -15.22
C ASP A 174 -10.35 -12.98 -14.83
N HIS A 175 -10.29 -12.66 -13.53
CA HIS A 175 -9.67 -11.42 -13.05
C HIS A 175 -8.14 -11.43 -13.25
N LEU A 176 -7.50 -12.59 -13.10
CA LEU A 176 -6.07 -12.73 -13.42
C LEU A 176 -5.81 -12.55 -14.93
N ARG A 177 -6.76 -12.96 -15.79
CA ARG A 177 -6.68 -12.70 -17.24
C ARG A 177 -6.83 -11.20 -17.53
N THR A 178 -7.76 -10.51 -16.87
CA THR A 178 -7.90 -9.04 -16.99
C THR A 178 -6.63 -8.32 -16.58
N LEU A 179 -6.01 -8.69 -15.44
CA LEU A 179 -4.72 -8.11 -15.03
C LEU A 179 -3.63 -8.30 -16.10
N ARG A 180 -3.58 -9.49 -16.71
CA ARG A 180 -2.63 -9.78 -17.79
C ARG A 180 -2.91 -8.93 -19.03
N GLU A 181 -4.18 -8.77 -19.40
CA GLU A 181 -4.58 -7.91 -20.53
C GLU A 181 -4.20 -6.46 -20.29
N GLN A 182 -4.40 -5.94 -19.07
CA GLN A 182 -3.96 -4.60 -18.69
C GLN A 182 -2.44 -4.45 -18.75
N CYS A 183 -1.66 -5.46 -18.31
CA CYS A 183 -0.21 -5.47 -18.52
C CYS A 183 0.14 -5.36 -20.01
N ASN A 184 -0.45 -6.21 -20.85
CA ASN A 184 -0.16 -6.23 -22.29
C ASN A 184 -0.53 -4.90 -22.97
N GLY A 185 -1.66 -4.29 -22.58
CA GLY A 185 -2.10 -3.00 -23.11
C GLY A 185 -1.15 -1.85 -22.76
N ARG A 186 -0.29 -1.99 -21.75
CA ARG A 186 0.68 -0.96 -21.35
C ARG A 186 2.02 -1.05 -22.06
N ILE A 187 2.45 -2.23 -22.51
CA ILE A 187 3.83 -2.50 -22.97
C ILE A 187 4.34 -1.43 -23.94
N GLU A 188 3.58 -1.11 -25.00
CA GLU A 188 4.03 -0.18 -26.05
C GLU A 188 4.16 1.27 -25.57
N SER A 189 3.35 1.66 -24.58
CA SER A 189 3.30 3.04 -24.06
C SER A 189 4.09 3.22 -22.76
N ALA A 190 4.65 2.14 -22.21
CA ALA A 190 5.32 2.12 -20.92
C ALA A 190 6.72 2.75 -20.99
N SER A 191 7.17 3.30 -19.86
CA SER A 191 8.53 3.82 -19.69
C SER A 191 9.48 2.66 -19.41
N ASN A 192 8.99 1.65 -18.70
CA ASN A 192 9.62 0.37 -18.49
C ASN A 192 8.74 -0.78 -19.05
N PRO A 193 8.78 -1.04 -20.37
CA PRO A 193 8.04 -2.15 -20.98
C PRO A 193 8.35 -3.52 -20.34
N GLN A 194 9.61 -3.75 -19.95
CA GLN A 194 10.06 -4.99 -19.31
C GLN A 194 9.31 -5.31 -18.01
N LEU A 195 8.94 -4.29 -17.21
CA LEU A 195 8.14 -4.49 -16.00
C LEU A 195 6.80 -5.16 -16.35
N PHE A 196 6.05 -4.59 -17.30
CA PHE A 196 4.74 -5.12 -17.70
C PHE A 196 4.84 -6.45 -18.45
N GLU A 197 5.87 -6.65 -19.28
CA GLU A 197 6.17 -7.95 -19.90
C GLU A 197 6.42 -9.03 -18.86
N SER A 198 7.23 -8.74 -17.83
CA SER A 198 7.55 -9.71 -16.79
C SER A 198 6.33 -10.01 -15.91
N MET A 199 5.54 -8.99 -15.53
CA MET A 199 4.29 -9.21 -14.79
C MET A 199 3.28 -10.04 -15.60
N SER A 200 3.12 -9.76 -16.90
CA SER A 200 2.28 -10.56 -17.81
C SER A 200 2.77 -12.01 -17.87
N THR A 201 4.09 -12.21 -17.96
CA THR A 201 4.73 -13.55 -17.95
C THR A 201 4.48 -14.28 -16.64
N ALA A 202 4.61 -13.60 -15.49
CA ALA A 202 4.35 -14.17 -14.17
C ALA A 202 2.89 -14.67 -14.06
N LEU A 203 1.94 -13.85 -14.51
CA LEU A 203 0.51 -14.21 -14.54
C LEU A 203 0.24 -15.42 -15.45
N ILE A 204 0.84 -15.47 -16.65
CA ILE A 204 0.72 -16.61 -17.57
C ILE A 204 1.22 -17.89 -16.90
N ARG A 205 2.44 -17.88 -16.36
CA ARG A 205 3.03 -19.05 -15.70
C ARG A 205 2.17 -19.55 -14.55
N PHE A 206 1.67 -18.63 -13.73
CA PHE A 206 0.75 -18.96 -12.66
C PHE A 206 -0.54 -19.61 -13.19
N LEU A 207 -1.16 -19.04 -14.23
CA LEU A 207 -2.36 -19.58 -14.88
C LEU A 207 -2.12 -20.96 -15.51
N GLU A 208 -0.91 -21.20 -16.01
CA GLU A 208 -0.44 -22.48 -16.53
C GLU A 208 -0.04 -23.48 -15.43
N LYS A 209 -0.25 -23.12 -14.15
CA LYS A 209 0.01 -23.93 -12.96
C LYS A 209 1.49 -24.27 -12.79
N GLU A 210 2.37 -23.32 -13.11
CA GLU A 210 3.78 -23.38 -12.73
C GLU A 210 3.93 -23.65 -11.23
N ASN A 211 4.93 -24.45 -10.89
CA ASN A 211 5.19 -24.87 -9.52
C ASN A 211 5.52 -23.68 -8.60
N ALA A 212 5.03 -23.69 -7.36
CA ALA A 212 5.30 -22.66 -6.36
C ALA A 212 6.80 -22.34 -6.20
N ILE A 213 7.66 -23.36 -6.16
CA ILE A 213 9.11 -23.21 -5.99
C ILE A 213 9.74 -22.53 -7.22
N GLU A 214 9.29 -22.86 -8.42
CA GLU A 214 9.82 -22.24 -9.65
C GLU A 214 9.40 -20.77 -9.75
N LEU A 215 8.14 -20.44 -9.46
CA LEU A 215 7.69 -19.04 -9.35
C LEU A 215 8.50 -18.27 -8.30
N HIS A 216 8.81 -18.89 -7.16
CA HIS A 216 9.62 -18.27 -6.12
C HIS A 216 11.08 -18.05 -6.56
N LYS A 217 11.68 -18.99 -7.30
CA LYS A 217 13.02 -18.82 -7.88
C LYS A 217 13.06 -17.68 -8.89
N LEU A 218 12.03 -17.53 -9.72
CA LEU A 218 11.91 -16.41 -10.65
C LEU A 218 11.85 -15.07 -9.90
N GLY A 219 11.12 -15.02 -8.79
CA GLY A 219 11.16 -13.86 -7.89
C GLY A 219 12.59 -13.54 -7.42
N ASN A 220 13.41 -14.53 -7.05
CA ASN A 220 14.78 -14.28 -6.58
C ASN A 220 15.72 -13.67 -7.64
N VAL A 221 15.39 -13.74 -8.93
CA VAL A 221 16.20 -13.20 -10.03
C VAL A 221 15.55 -12.00 -10.75
N SER A 222 14.40 -11.53 -10.26
CA SER A 222 13.70 -10.36 -10.82
C SER A 222 14.56 -9.09 -10.70
N GLN A 223 14.39 -8.17 -11.65
CA GLN A 223 15.22 -6.96 -11.72
C GLN A 223 14.63 -5.78 -10.93
N SER A 224 13.31 -5.79 -10.73
CA SER A 224 12.60 -4.74 -9.98
C SER A 224 11.98 -5.27 -8.70
N SER A 225 11.75 -4.35 -7.75
CA SER A 225 11.20 -4.68 -6.43
C SER A 225 9.73 -5.09 -6.49
N GLY A 226 8.94 -4.44 -7.34
CA GLY A 226 7.52 -4.75 -7.55
C GLY A 226 7.36 -6.12 -8.20
N GLU A 227 8.13 -6.39 -9.25
CA GLU A 227 8.18 -7.71 -9.91
C GLU A 227 8.54 -8.82 -8.92
N HIS A 228 9.56 -8.60 -8.09
CA HIS A 228 9.98 -9.53 -7.03
C HIS A 228 8.81 -9.95 -6.13
N LEU A 229 8.09 -8.95 -5.60
CA LEU A 229 6.95 -9.19 -4.71
C LEU A 229 5.78 -9.84 -5.43
N LEU A 230 5.56 -9.53 -6.71
CA LEU A 230 4.50 -10.15 -7.50
C LEU A 230 4.75 -11.66 -7.67
N TYR A 231 5.96 -12.07 -8.07
CA TYR A 231 6.32 -13.49 -8.20
C TYR A 231 6.19 -14.22 -6.86
N TYR A 232 6.61 -13.58 -5.77
CA TYR A 232 6.44 -14.12 -4.44
C TYR A 232 4.96 -14.31 -4.10
N LEU A 233 4.13 -13.30 -4.32
CA LEU A 233 2.70 -13.41 -4.06
C LEU A 233 2.06 -14.54 -4.89
N LEU A 234 2.33 -14.61 -6.19
CA LEU A 234 1.84 -15.70 -7.04
C LEU A 234 2.35 -17.07 -6.57
N SER A 235 3.62 -17.19 -6.18
CA SER A 235 4.17 -18.44 -5.63
C SER A 235 3.43 -18.91 -4.37
N SER A 236 2.97 -17.97 -3.55
CA SER A 236 2.28 -18.27 -2.28
C SER A 236 0.85 -18.77 -2.47
N PHE A 237 0.23 -18.44 -3.61
CA PHE A 237 -1.11 -18.88 -4.01
C PHE A 237 -1.12 -20.05 -4.99
N ALA A 238 0.05 -20.53 -5.43
CA ALA A 238 0.14 -21.68 -6.32
C ALA A 238 -0.46 -22.93 -5.66
N ALA A 239 -1.07 -23.81 -6.46
CA ALA A 239 -1.86 -24.93 -5.95
C ALA A 239 -1.05 -25.91 -5.08
N ASP A 240 0.25 -26.03 -5.33
CA ASP A 240 1.17 -26.88 -4.59
C ASP A 240 1.93 -26.15 -3.46
N ALA A 241 1.62 -24.87 -3.22
CA ALA A 241 2.26 -24.08 -2.19
C ALA A 241 2.01 -24.66 -0.78
N ARG A 242 3.11 -24.90 -0.07
CA ARG A 242 3.08 -25.32 1.34
C ARG A 242 2.74 -24.13 2.23
N MET A 243 1.92 -24.36 3.27
CA MET A 243 1.51 -23.29 4.20
C MET A 243 2.71 -22.60 4.85
N GLU A 244 3.77 -23.35 5.15
CA GLU A 244 5.01 -22.81 5.71
C GLU A 244 5.67 -21.80 4.78
N MET A 245 5.73 -22.13 3.49
CA MET A 245 6.25 -21.27 2.44
C MET A 245 5.34 -20.07 2.24
N THR A 246 4.02 -20.27 2.17
CA THR A 246 3.03 -19.19 2.07
C THR A 246 3.18 -18.19 3.22
N ALA A 247 3.32 -18.64 4.47
CA ALA A 247 3.50 -17.75 5.62
C ALA A 247 4.78 -16.91 5.53
N ALA A 248 5.91 -17.53 5.18
CA ALA A 248 7.16 -16.81 4.97
C ALA A 248 7.05 -15.79 3.83
N THR A 249 6.45 -16.19 2.71
CA THR A 249 6.30 -15.33 1.54
C THR A 249 5.35 -14.16 1.80
N HIS A 250 4.21 -14.38 2.46
CA HIS A 250 3.32 -13.29 2.89
C HIS A 250 4.05 -12.32 3.82
N ALA A 251 4.92 -12.78 4.72
CA ALA A 251 5.72 -11.89 5.55
C ALA A 251 6.66 -10.99 4.74
N ILE A 252 7.32 -11.54 3.72
CA ILE A 252 8.19 -10.76 2.81
C ILE A 252 7.38 -9.74 2.02
N VAL A 253 6.27 -10.16 1.42
CA VAL A 253 5.40 -9.29 0.61
C VAL A 253 4.84 -8.15 1.45
N MET A 254 4.30 -8.45 2.63
CA MET A 254 3.71 -7.43 3.51
C MET A 254 4.76 -6.47 4.07
N HIS A 255 5.97 -6.94 4.39
CA HIS A 255 7.07 -6.03 4.74
C HIS A 255 7.41 -5.10 3.57
N GLY A 256 7.54 -5.64 2.35
CA GLY A 256 7.78 -4.84 1.16
C GLY A 256 6.71 -3.77 0.93
N LEU A 257 5.44 -4.13 1.09
CA LEU A 257 4.31 -3.19 1.00
C LEU A 257 4.34 -2.13 2.12
N SER A 258 4.72 -2.49 3.34
CA SER A 258 4.81 -1.56 4.47
C SER A 258 5.83 -0.45 4.25
N CYS A 259 6.85 -0.70 3.42
CA CYS A 259 7.84 0.29 3.03
C CYS A 259 7.34 1.26 1.96
N GLN A 260 6.26 0.93 1.26
CA GLN A 260 5.74 1.69 0.10
C GLN A 260 4.39 2.37 0.36
N THR A 261 3.68 1.95 1.40
CA THR A 261 2.30 2.37 1.72
C THR A 261 2.18 2.83 3.16
N SER A 262 1.26 3.77 3.42
CA SER A 262 0.98 4.21 4.79
C SER A 262 0.19 3.13 5.55
N LEU A 263 0.64 2.78 6.75
CA LEU A 263 -0.03 1.80 7.62
C LEU A 263 -1.43 2.25 8.10
N ALA A 264 -1.81 3.50 7.83
CA ALA A 264 -3.12 4.07 8.14
C ALA A 264 -4.00 4.29 6.89
N SER A 265 -3.58 3.84 5.71
CA SER A 265 -4.35 4.03 4.47
C SER A 265 -5.46 2.99 4.31
N VAL A 266 -6.46 3.32 3.47
CA VAL A 266 -7.52 2.38 3.06
C VAL A 266 -6.90 1.15 2.38
N LEU A 267 -5.85 1.35 1.58
CA LEU A 267 -5.12 0.28 0.92
C LEU A 267 -4.52 -0.72 1.93
N TRP A 268 -3.85 -0.23 2.97
CA TRP A 268 -3.32 -1.09 4.02
C TRP A 268 -4.43 -1.81 4.79
N SER A 269 -5.56 -1.15 5.04
CA SER A 269 -6.74 -1.77 5.67
C SER A 269 -7.32 -2.91 4.83
N HIS A 270 -7.46 -2.70 3.52
CA HIS A 270 -7.91 -3.73 2.58
C HIS A 270 -6.95 -4.92 2.56
N LEU A 271 -5.64 -4.69 2.38
CA LEU A 271 -4.62 -5.75 2.38
C LEU A 271 -4.63 -6.55 3.68
N THR A 272 -4.77 -5.87 4.82
CA THR A 272 -4.87 -6.49 6.14
C THR A 272 -6.08 -7.40 6.23
N THR A 273 -7.24 -6.91 5.78
CA THR A 273 -8.51 -7.65 5.80
C THR A 273 -8.44 -8.88 4.89
N SER A 274 -7.97 -8.72 3.66
CA SER A 274 -7.76 -9.81 2.70
C SER A 274 -6.83 -10.89 3.25
N LEU A 275 -5.74 -10.48 3.91
CA LEU A 275 -4.79 -11.41 4.51
C LEU A 275 -5.37 -12.15 5.73
N ILE A 276 -6.13 -11.47 6.59
CA ILE A 276 -6.85 -12.10 7.72
C ILE A 276 -7.84 -13.13 7.18
N ASN A 277 -8.70 -12.75 6.24
CA ASN A 277 -9.70 -13.65 5.65
C ASN A 277 -9.07 -14.88 4.99
N TYR A 278 -7.94 -14.69 4.29
CA TYR A 278 -7.16 -15.80 3.74
C TYR A 278 -6.72 -16.78 4.83
N TRP A 279 -6.08 -16.29 5.89
CA TRP A 279 -5.54 -17.15 6.94
C TRP A 279 -6.60 -17.76 7.84
N GLU A 280 -7.71 -17.07 8.12
CA GLU A 280 -8.87 -17.62 8.83
C GLU A 280 -9.40 -18.87 8.10
N ARG A 281 -9.57 -18.80 6.78
CA ARG A 281 -10.01 -19.94 5.96
C ARG A 281 -8.98 -21.06 5.93
N ARG A 282 -7.71 -20.75 5.66
CA ARG A 282 -6.63 -21.76 5.62
C ARG A 282 -6.46 -22.46 6.96
N PHE A 283 -6.65 -21.74 8.06
CA PHE A 283 -6.66 -22.32 9.40
C PHE A 283 -7.87 -23.23 9.61
N ALA A 284 -9.08 -22.81 9.20
CA ALA A 284 -10.28 -23.65 9.27
C ALA A 284 -10.12 -24.97 8.49
N ASP A 285 -9.59 -24.91 7.27
CA ASP A 285 -9.40 -26.08 6.39
C ASP A 285 -8.35 -27.07 6.90
N ALA A 286 -7.34 -26.58 7.62
CA ALA A 286 -6.17 -27.37 7.99
C ALA A 286 -5.70 -27.14 9.43
N LYS A 287 -6.66 -27.01 10.36
CA LYS A 287 -6.43 -26.69 11.78
C LYS A 287 -5.31 -27.51 12.42
N PHE A 288 -5.22 -28.80 12.12
CA PHE A 288 -4.23 -29.71 12.70
C PHE A 288 -2.81 -29.59 12.15
N LYS A 289 -2.59 -28.79 11.08
CA LYS A 289 -1.23 -28.47 10.62
C LYS A 289 -0.53 -27.46 11.52
N PHE A 290 -1.30 -26.73 12.33
CA PHE A 290 -0.77 -25.73 13.22
C PHE A 290 -0.48 -26.28 14.62
N ARG A 291 0.55 -25.73 15.25
CA ARG A 291 0.88 -25.93 16.66
C ARG A 291 -0.12 -25.17 17.52
N ASN A 292 -0.67 -25.85 18.53
CA ASN A 292 -1.65 -25.32 19.46
C ASN A 292 -2.84 -24.60 18.75
N PRO A 293 -3.67 -25.34 18.00
CA PRO A 293 -4.73 -24.74 17.22
C PRO A 293 -5.73 -23.93 18.04
N LYS A 294 -5.99 -24.33 19.30
CA LYS A 294 -6.90 -23.57 20.16
C LYS A 294 -6.39 -22.16 20.44
N ALA A 295 -5.10 -22.01 20.75
CA ALA A 295 -4.51 -20.70 20.98
C ALA A 295 -4.46 -19.83 19.70
N ILE A 296 -4.41 -20.45 18.52
CA ILE A 296 -4.48 -19.71 17.25
C ILE A 296 -5.88 -19.21 16.99
N GLU A 297 -6.89 -20.05 17.17
CA GLU A 297 -8.30 -19.68 17.06
C GLU A 297 -8.63 -18.48 17.96
N ASP A 298 -8.26 -18.56 19.25
CA ASP A 298 -8.51 -17.48 20.22
C ASP A 298 -7.77 -16.18 19.85
N GLN A 299 -6.57 -16.27 19.26
CA GLN A 299 -5.80 -15.09 18.84
C GLN A 299 -6.30 -14.50 17.51
N LEU A 300 -6.79 -15.32 16.58
CA LEU A 300 -7.38 -14.85 15.33
C LEU A 300 -8.62 -13.97 15.61
N GLU A 301 -9.47 -14.36 16.57
CA GLU A 301 -10.61 -13.55 17.01
C GLU A 301 -10.16 -12.18 17.56
N GLN A 302 -9.07 -12.15 18.32
CA GLN A 302 -8.53 -10.91 18.92
C GLN A 302 -7.82 -9.99 17.93
N LEU A 303 -7.39 -10.48 16.76
CA LEU A 303 -6.65 -9.66 15.79
C LEU A 303 -7.43 -8.42 15.34
N ARG A 304 -8.76 -8.53 15.23
CA ARG A 304 -9.63 -7.42 14.79
C ARG A 304 -9.71 -6.30 15.82
N GLU A 305 -9.40 -6.59 17.10
CA GLU A 305 -9.41 -5.60 18.17
C GLU A 305 -8.11 -4.78 18.23
N LEU A 306 -7.04 -5.26 17.58
CA LEU A 306 -5.76 -4.56 17.53
C LEU A 306 -5.83 -3.30 16.64
N PRO A 307 -5.03 -2.27 16.91
CA PRO A 307 -4.84 -1.14 16.00
C PRO A 307 -4.42 -1.64 14.61
N LEU A 308 -4.97 -1.05 13.54
CA LEU A 308 -4.77 -1.50 12.15
C LEU A 308 -3.29 -1.74 11.82
N ARG A 309 -2.41 -0.81 12.19
CA ARG A 309 -0.96 -0.91 11.95
C ARG A 309 -0.31 -2.19 12.48
N ASN A 310 -0.83 -2.76 13.59
CA ASN A 310 -0.25 -3.92 14.27
C ASN A 310 -0.88 -5.26 13.84
N ARG A 311 -2.02 -5.23 13.13
CA ARG A 311 -2.82 -6.43 12.80
C ARG A 311 -2.03 -7.40 11.92
N VAL A 312 -1.41 -6.90 10.85
CA VAL A 312 -0.65 -7.72 9.88
C VAL A 312 0.55 -8.40 10.55
N GLN A 313 1.35 -7.64 11.30
CA GLN A 313 2.53 -8.20 11.97
C GLN A 313 2.12 -9.25 13.01
N SER A 314 1.06 -8.98 13.77
CA SER A 314 0.52 -9.92 14.76
C SER A 314 -0.01 -11.20 14.10
N LEU A 315 -0.74 -11.08 12.98
CA LEU A 315 -1.21 -12.22 12.19
C LEU A 315 -0.05 -13.05 11.64
N LEU A 316 0.92 -12.42 10.99
CA LEU A 316 2.05 -13.13 10.40
C LEU A 316 2.89 -13.83 11.47
N ARG A 317 3.14 -13.17 12.60
CA ARG A 317 3.81 -13.77 13.76
C ARG A 317 3.04 -15.00 14.27
N LEU A 318 1.71 -14.90 14.38
CA LEU A 318 0.86 -16.01 14.77
C LEU A 318 0.97 -17.18 13.81
N MET A 319 0.90 -16.93 12.50
CA MET A 319 0.99 -17.96 11.45
C MET A 319 2.38 -18.61 11.41
N LEU A 320 3.46 -17.82 11.46
CA LEU A 320 4.84 -18.32 11.47
C LEU A 320 5.09 -19.20 12.71
N ASN A 321 4.65 -18.78 13.89
CA ASN A 321 4.79 -19.56 15.12
C ASN A 321 3.94 -20.84 15.08
N GLY A 322 2.69 -20.72 14.63
CA GLY A 322 1.76 -21.85 14.49
C GLY A 322 2.29 -22.91 13.52
N LEU A 323 2.92 -22.50 12.42
CA LEU A 323 3.48 -23.40 11.41
C LEU A 323 4.94 -23.77 11.67
N ALA A 324 5.55 -23.29 12.76
CA ALA A 324 6.95 -23.50 13.12
C ALA A 324 7.96 -23.04 12.06
N VAL A 325 7.61 -21.97 11.34
CA VAL A 325 8.43 -21.41 10.28
C VAL A 325 9.43 -20.44 10.87
N ARG A 326 10.69 -20.56 10.44
CA ARG A 326 11.71 -19.55 10.69
C ARG A 326 11.97 -18.80 9.40
N LEU A 327 11.91 -17.47 9.47
CA LEU A 327 12.30 -16.65 8.33
C LEU A 327 13.79 -16.86 8.03
N PRO A 328 14.20 -16.81 6.75
CA PRO A 328 15.61 -16.90 6.38
C PRO A 328 16.44 -15.82 7.08
N LYS A 329 17.60 -16.21 7.62
CA LYS A 329 18.54 -15.26 8.26
C LYS A 329 19.07 -14.18 7.30
N THR A 330 18.87 -14.36 6.00
CA THR A 330 19.26 -13.42 4.95
C THR A 330 18.33 -12.21 4.87
N ILE A 331 17.17 -12.23 5.55
CA ILE A 331 16.20 -11.13 5.55
C ILE A 331 15.91 -10.63 6.98
N PRO A 332 16.93 -10.19 7.76
CA PRO A 332 16.76 -9.81 9.16
C PRO A 332 15.75 -8.67 9.35
N ALA A 333 15.63 -7.76 8.38
CA ALA A 333 14.65 -6.67 8.41
C ALA A 333 13.19 -7.17 8.47
N VAL A 334 12.87 -8.27 7.77
CA VAL A 334 11.52 -8.85 7.79
C VAL A 334 11.25 -9.48 9.16
N GLU A 335 12.23 -10.18 9.73
CA GLU A 335 12.11 -10.77 11.06
C GLU A 335 11.95 -9.69 12.14
N GLU A 336 12.73 -8.61 12.07
CA GLU A 336 12.61 -7.47 12.97
C GLU A 336 11.22 -6.83 12.85
N TRP A 337 10.77 -6.54 11.63
CA TRP A 337 9.47 -5.93 11.37
C TRP A 337 8.28 -6.76 11.87
N VAL A 338 8.30 -8.08 11.68
CA VAL A 338 7.25 -8.98 12.20
C VAL A 338 7.22 -8.98 13.74
N ASN A 339 8.38 -8.80 14.39
CA ASN A 339 8.49 -8.83 15.83
C ASN A 339 8.28 -7.46 16.50
N ASP A 340 8.39 -6.36 15.75
CA ASP A 340 8.20 -5.00 16.24
C ASP A 340 6.72 -4.60 16.29
N CYS A 341 5.99 -5.12 17.28
CA CYS A 341 4.59 -4.80 17.55
C CYS A 341 4.41 -3.67 18.59
N ARG A 342 5.28 -2.65 18.61
CA ARG A 342 5.29 -1.62 19.66
C ARG A 342 4.30 -0.47 19.47
#